data_AF-A0A132I0M2-F1
#
_entry.id   AF-A0A132I0M2-F1
#
_cell.length_a   1.000
_cell.length_b   1.000
_cell.length_c   1.000
_cell.angle_alpha   90.00
_cell.angle_beta   90.00
_cell.angle_gamma   90.00
#
_symmetry.space_group_name_H-M   'P 1'
#
loop_
_entity.id
_entity.type
_entity.pdbx_description
1 polymer ?
#
loop_
_entity_poly.entity_id
_entity_poly.type
_entity_poly.pdbx_seq_one_letter_code
_entity_poly.pdbx_strand_id
1 'polypeptide(L)'
;MFIEDFSVPRNWSNTQWQDSCVNLEHVSLWRCFSHSSWPSGVTTKESHRQAYQPKNAVFGTDGTMKLVAEFKTADTMWCGLDYKPAPHPFHCDSIHKQHKNIHYHSGTIETIDPVGYGYYEIKCKMPIHDGANTSFWFWSSIGGTYNEIDVLEHCTNLCEGDLKKNFLSGIWYNPIGTNYHYILDSLGHVVIPGAHRYAERLYTIPNSSPALDNYHTFGCLWLPERMAVFCDGIMVTECTEPSHIPPHSMRLKITHKEDEDAWDSIGNHWWNINDTVTVDYVKAFRLKTDCNTDATIRNVTDFSNYDYYVKHTIRIGSNTGGLTIPDNIIFTMRAVESIIIDGALEVPIGTSMTLITQECPYCSDD
;
A
#
# COMPACT_ATOMS: atom_id res chain seq x y z
N MET A 1 -12.09 -6.59 8.41
CA MET A 1 -12.39 -6.30 7.00
C MET A 1 -13.05 -4.94 6.98
N PHE A 2 -12.57 -4.02 6.15
CA PHE A 2 -13.20 -2.71 6.02
C PHE A 2 -13.18 -2.25 4.57
N ILE A 3 -14.19 -1.48 4.20
CA ILE A 3 -14.18 -0.63 3.03
C ILE A 3 -14.28 0.78 3.59
N GLU A 4 -13.26 1.59 3.34
CA GLU A 4 -13.26 2.99 3.65
C GLU A 4 -13.53 3.75 2.36
N ASP A 5 -14.75 4.27 2.22
CA ASP A 5 -15.18 5.11 1.10
C ASP A 5 -15.17 6.60 1.46
N PHE A 6 -14.69 6.95 2.67
CA PHE A 6 -14.60 8.32 3.20
C PHE A 6 -15.92 9.12 3.12
N SER A 7 -17.07 8.46 2.94
CA SER A 7 -18.38 9.09 2.84
C SER A 7 -18.90 9.57 4.19
N VAL A 8 -18.41 8.96 5.28
CA VAL A 8 -18.75 9.33 6.64
C VAL A 8 -17.84 10.47 7.10
N PRO A 9 -18.38 11.57 7.66
CA PRO A 9 -17.58 12.67 8.18
C PRO A 9 -16.58 12.19 9.25
N ARG A 10 -15.30 12.51 9.05
CA ARG A 10 -14.19 12.17 9.94
C ARG A 10 -13.40 13.43 10.29
N ASN A 11 -12.84 13.44 11.49
CA ASN A 11 -11.92 14.50 11.95
C ASN A 11 -10.72 13.88 12.66
N TRP A 12 -9.56 14.52 12.55
CA TRP A 12 -8.40 14.13 13.35
C TRP A 12 -8.57 14.55 14.81
N SER A 13 -8.24 13.65 15.72
CA SER A 13 -8.00 13.98 17.11
C SER A 13 -6.83 14.97 17.21
N ASN A 14 -7.06 16.11 17.85
CA ASN A 14 -6.05 17.14 18.07
C ASN A 14 -4.83 16.63 18.87
N THR A 15 -4.99 15.56 19.65
CA THR A 15 -3.93 15.05 20.53
C THR A 15 -3.30 13.76 20.04
N GLN A 16 -4.08 12.88 19.40
CA GLN A 16 -3.61 11.55 18.99
C GLN A 16 -3.30 11.46 17.50
N TRP A 17 -3.77 12.43 16.69
CA TRP A 17 -3.64 12.40 15.23
C TRP A 17 -4.19 11.10 14.63
N GLN A 18 -5.19 10.55 15.32
CA GLN A 18 -6.01 9.42 14.92
C GLN A 18 -7.34 9.97 14.46
N ASP A 19 -7.96 9.33 13.48
CA ASP A 19 -9.28 9.73 13.06
C ASP A 19 -10.31 9.41 14.15
N SER A 20 -11.33 10.26 14.22
CA SER A 20 -12.52 10.04 15.02
C SER A 20 -13.71 10.06 14.08
N CYS A 21 -14.51 9.01 14.14
CA CYS A 21 -15.78 8.97 13.45
C CYS A 21 -16.86 9.49 14.40
N VAL A 22 -17.73 10.37 13.91
CA VAL A 22 -18.83 10.95 14.71
C VAL A 22 -19.90 9.89 15.04
N ASN A 23 -19.89 8.75 14.34
CA ASN A 23 -20.76 7.61 14.59
C ASN A 23 -19.98 6.50 15.31
N LEU A 24 -20.37 6.20 16.56
CA LEU A 24 -19.66 5.31 17.51
C LEU A 24 -19.52 3.84 17.05
N GLU A 25 -20.16 3.46 15.95
CA GLU A 25 -20.03 2.11 15.38
C GLU A 25 -18.75 1.95 14.51
N HIS A 26 -18.11 3.06 14.12
CA HIS A 26 -16.86 3.03 13.37
C HIS A 26 -15.67 3.28 14.31
N VAL A 27 -14.89 2.23 14.53
CA VAL A 27 -13.61 2.30 15.24
C VAL A 27 -12.65 3.22 14.46
N SER A 28 -11.82 3.99 15.17
CA SER A 28 -10.70 4.72 14.55
C SER A 28 -9.85 3.74 13.74
N LEU A 29 -9.63 4.05 12.47
CA LEU A 29 -8.88 3.18 11.55
C LEU A 29 -7.52 3.76 11.21
N TRP A 30 -7.43 5.10 11.15
CA TRP A 30 -6.31 5.79 10.54
C TRP A 30 -5.60 6.69 11.54
N ARG A 31 -4.29 6.81 11.38
CA ARG A 31 -3.49 7.90 11.92
C ARG A 31 -2.81 8.65 10.81
N CYS A 32 -2.61 9.96 10.96
CA CYS A 32 -2.03 10.82 9.93
C CYS A 32 -0.54 11.13 10.15
N PHE A 33 0.21 10.13 10.63
CA PHE A 33 1.67 10.18 10.78
C PHE A 33 2.26 8.79 10.55
N SER A 34 3.52 8.72 10.12
CA SER A 34 4.17 7.45 9.84
C SER A 34 4.85 6.90 11.08
N HIS A 35 4.63 5.62 11.37
CA HIS A 35 5.31 4.95 12.47
C HIS A 35 6.63 4.28 12.05
N SER A 36 7.00 4.38 10.77
CA SER A 36 8.23 3.76 10.25
C SER A 36 9.53 4.41 10.73
N SER A 37 9.43 5.57 11.36
CA SER A 37 10.56 6.39 11.77
C SER A 37 10.46 6.64 13.26
N TRP A 38 10.80 5.64 14.06
CA TRP A 38 11.19 5.90 15.44
C TRP A 38 12.62 6.48 15.39
N PRO A 39 12.87 7.74 15.78
CA PRO A 39 11.99 8.65 16.52
C PRO A 39 11.28 9.75 15.69
N SER A 40 11.58 9.92 14.40
CA SER A 40 11.06 11.02 13.56
C SER A 40 9.75 10.69 12.83
N GLY A 41 8.66 10.39 13.54
CA GLY A 41 7.36 10.00 12.95
C GLY A 41 6.60 11.07 12.13
N VAL A 42 7.26 12.16 11.76
CA VAL A 42 6.77 13.16 10.79
C VAL A 42 7.56 13.16 9.48
N THR A 43 8.67 12.43 9.37
CA THR A 43 9.44 12.28 8.11
C THR A 43 9.66 10.80 7.82
N THR A 44 9.86 10.41 6.55
CA THR A 44 10.04 8.99 6.15
C THR A 44 11.50 8.60 5.93
N LYS A 45 12.30 9.42 5.24
CA LYS A 45 13.74 9.18 4.93
C LYS A 45 14.45 10.54 4.81
N GLU A 46 15.77 10.56 4.94
CA GLU A 46 16.60 11.78 4.89
C GLU A 46 16.55 12.51 3.52
N SER A 47 16.31 11.78 2.44
CA SER A 47 16.15 12.35 1.09
C SER A 47 14.82 13.09 0.93
N HIS A 48 13.79 12.73 1.70
CA HIS A 48 12.47 13.36 1.58
C HIS A 48 12.48 14.73 2.25
N ARG A 49 12.21 15.78 1.48
CA ARG A 49 12.28 17.18 1.93
C ARG A 49 10.97 17.63 2.60
N GLN A 50 10.37 16.80 3.45
CA GLN A 50 9.01 17.05 3.94
C GLN A 50 8.73 16.65 5.39
N ALA A 51 7.66 17.22 5.95
CA ALA A 51 7.08 16.84 7.24
C ALA A 51 5.57 16.57 7.12
N TYR A 52 5.11 15.40 7.56
CA TYR A 52 3.69 15.05 7.56
C TYR A 52 2.89 15.86 8.56
N GLN A 53 1.71 16.32 8.15
CA GLN A 53 0.79 17.08 9.00
C GLN A 53 -0.63 16.49 8.95
N PRO A 54 -1.37 16.49 10.08
CA PRO A 54 -2.79 16.15 10.08
C PRO A 54 -3.62 17.02 9.14
N LYS A 55 -3.35 18.33 9.11
CA LYS A 55 -4.08 19.28 8.25
C LYS A 55 -3.87 19.02 6.75
N ASN A 56 -2.85 18.23 6.40
CA ASN A 56 -2.51 17.87 5.04
C ASN A 56 -3.07 16.47 4.65
N ALA A 57 -3.70 15.75 5.57
CA ALA A 57 -4.52 14.57 5.27
C ALA A 57 -5.99 14.95 5.45
N VAL A 58 -6.69 15.34 4.41
CA VAL A 58 -8.01 15.98 4.51
C VAL A 58 -9.11 15.00 4.11
N PHE A 59 -10.06 14.76 5.01
CA PHE A 59 -11.34 14.12 4.67
C PHE A 59 -12.20 15.13 3.92
N GLY A 60 -12.39 14.91 2.62
CA GLY A 60 -13.20 15.74 1.75
C GLY A 60 -14.69 15.53 1.99
N THR A 61 -15.47 16.61 1.84
CA THR A 61 -16.94 16.54 1.87
C THR A 61 -17.54 15.84 0.65
N ASP A 62 -16.71 15.51 -0.33
CA ASP A 62 -17.02 14.81 -1.58
C ASP A 62 -16.87 13.28 -1.47
N GLY A 63 -16.63 12.75 -0.27
CA GLY A 63 -16.41 11.33 -0.05
C GLY A 63 -15.02 10.87 -0.49
N THR A 64 -14.00 11.73 -0.38
CA THR A 64 -12.62 11.39 -0.73
C THR A 64 -11.66 11.71 0.40
N MET A 65 -10.50 11.06 0.42
CA MET A 65 -9.35 11.45 1.24
C MET A 65 -8.33 12.18 0.35
N LYS A 66 -7.82 13.32 0.82
CA LYS A 66 -6.82 14.13 0.09
C LYS A 66 -5.53 14.20 0.88
N LEU A 67 -4.42 13.73 0.32
CA LEU A 67 -3.10 13.93 0.88
C LEU A 67 -2.45 15.09 0.12
N VAL A 68 -2.29 16.23 0.79
CA VAL A 68 -1.85 17.49 0.21
C VAL A 68 -0.39 17.74 0.54
N ALA A 69 0.46 17.95 -0.46
CA ALA A 69 1.79 18.52 -0.29
C ALA A 69 1.72 20.04 -0.48
N GLU A 70 2.24 20.79 0.49
CA GLU A 70 2.27 22.25 0.48
C GLU A 70 3.71 22.73 0.69
N PHE A 71 4.22 23.52 -0.26
CA PHE A 71 5.53 24.15 -0.12
C PHE A 71 5.56 25.15 1.04
N LYS A 72 6.65 25.15 1.79
CA LYS A 72 6.94 26.04 2.91
C LYS A 72 8.29 26.69 2.70
N THR A 73 8.31 28.02 2.77
CA THR A 73 9.55 28.78 2.72
C THR A 73 10.43 28.45 3.93
N ALA A 74 11.74 28.32 3.71
CA ALA A 74 12.72 27.84 4.69
C ALA A 74 12.69 28.55 6.07
N ASP A 75 12.26 29.82 6.12
CA ASP A 75 12.15 30.59 7.37
C ASP A 75 10.97 30.17 8.28
N THR A 76 10.02 29.37 7.77
CA THR A 76 8.78 29.00 8.48
C THR A 76 8.79 27.60 9.09
N MET A 77 9.73 26.73 8.73
CA MET A 77 9.83 25.38 9.29
C MET A 77 10.79 25.35 10.48
N TRP A 78 10.37 26.01 11.56
CA TRP A 78 10.90 25.66 12.86
C TRP A 78 10.05 24.50 13.40
N CYS A 79 10.63 23.31 13.45
CA CYS A 79 10.03 22.12 14.10
C CYS A 79 9.59 22.35 15.56
N GLY A 80 9.94 23.48 16.17
CA GLY A 80 9.48 23.83 17.50
C GLY A 80 8.13 24.53 17.45
N LEU A 81 7.07 23.79 17.72
CA LEU A 81 6.04 24.08 18.74
C LEU A 81 4.70 23.40 18.44
N ASP A 82 4.37 23.12 17.17
CA ASP A 82 3.07 22.53 16.77
C ASP A 82 3.07 20.98 16.64
N TYR A 83 4.20 20.33 16.95
CA TYR A 83 4.51 18.95 16.54
C TYR A 83 4.44 17.87 17.63
N LYS A 84 3.63 18.06 18.68
CA LYS A 84 3.62 17.13 19.82
C LYS A 84 2.24 16.51 20.06
N PRO A 85 1.91 15.39 19.41
CA PRO A 85 0.94 14.46 19.97
C PRO A 85 1.37 14.05 21.38
N ALA A 86 0.64 14.48 22.42
CA ALA A 86 0.84 13.92 23.74
C ALA A 86 0.44 12.42 23.71
N PRO A 87 1.25 11.48 24.22
CA PRO A 87 2.43 11.65 25.09
C PRO A 87 3.78 11.42 24.39
N HIS A 88 3.82 11.23 23.08
CA HIS A 88 5.07 10.91 22.38
C HIS A 88 5.79 12.21 21.97
N PRO A 89 6.99 12.49 22.51
CA PRO A 89 7.75 13.63 22.04
C PRO A 89 8.29 13.27 20.65
N PHE A 90 7.53 13.60 19.60
CA PHE A 90 8.06 13.59 18.25
C PHE A 90 9.17 14.65 18.22
N HIS A 91 10.40 14.16 18.13
CA HIS A 91 11.55 15.00 17.93
C HIS A 91 11.78 15.04 16.42
N CYS A 92 11.74 16.22 15.82
CA CYS A 92 12.56 16.41 14.63
C CYS A 92 13.98 16.07 15.08
N ASP A 93 14.46 14.91 14.62
CA ASP A 93 15.70 14.33 15.10
C ASP A 93 16.82 15.37 14.99
N SER A 94 17.77 15.31 15.92
CA SER A 94 19.05 16.00 15.82
C SER A 94 19.73 15.86 14.45
N ILE A 95 19.50 14.76 13.74
CA ILE A 95 19.92 14.56 12.35
C ILE A 95 19.21 15.59 11.44
N HIS A 96 17.89 15.73 11.55
CA HIS A 96 17.09 16.69 10.78
C HIS A 96 17.35 18.16 11.16
N LYS A 97 17.83 18.45 12.38
CA LYS A 97 18.26 19.81 12.76
C LYS A 97 19.48 20.30 11.97
N GLN A 98 20.27 19.39 11.39
CA GLN A 98 21.38 19.76 10.50
C GLN A 98 20.93 19.93 9.04
N HIS A 99 19.81 19.31 8.65
CA HIS A 99 19.24 19.43 7.32
C HIS A 99 18.30 20.64 7.24
N LYS A 100 18.85 21.78 6.80
CA LYS A 100 18.13 23.05 6.54
C LYS A 100 17.06 22.98 5.43
N ASN A 101 16.62 21.79 5.04
CA ASN A 101 16.01 21.53 3.72
C ASN A 101 14.67 20.77 3.80
N ILE A 102 13.97 20.75 4.93
CA ILE A 102 12.53 20.43 4.85
C ILE A 102 11.91 21.61 4.11
N HIS A 103 11.17 21.34 3.05
CA HIS A 103 10.55 22.34 2.17
C HIS A 103 9.04 22.14 2.02
N TYR A 104 8.51 21.01 2.47
CA TYR A 104 7.11 20.65 2.28
C TYR A 104 6.44 20.20 3.57
N HIS A 105 5.17 20.54 3.70
CA HIS A 105 4.25 19.87 4.59
C HIS A 105 3.35 18.94 3.77
N SER A 106 3.30 17.65 4.11
CA SER A 106 2.61 16.65 3.27
C SER A 106 1.58 15.83 4.05
N GLY A 107 0.70 15.14 3.33
CA GLY A 107 -0.28 14.23 3.89
C GLY A 107 0.20 12.77 3.92
N THR A 108 -0.14 12.06 5.00
CA THR A 108 -0.05 10.59 5.07
C THR A 108 -1.20 10.06 5.89
N ILE A 109 -1.62 8.83 5.61
CA ILE A 109 -2.43 8.03 6.52
C ILE A 109 -1.88 6.61 6.64
N GLU A 110 -2.00 6.04 7.82
CA GLU A 110 -1.54 4.69 8.15
C GLU A 110 -2.57 4.02 9.07
N THR A 111 -2.77 2.71 8.92
CA THR A 111 -3.69 1.98 9.82
C THR A 111 -3.18 1.98 11.27
N ILE A 112 -4.09 2.15 12.24
CA ILE A 112 -3.77 2.11 13.69
C ILE A 112 -3.36 0.71 14.14
N ASP A 113 -3.97 -0.31 13.55
CA ASP A 113 -3.61 -1.71 13.77
C ASP A 113 -2.93 -2.29 12.53
N PRO A 114 -1.95 -3.19 12.70
CA PRO A 114 -1.41 -3.98 11.60
C PRO A 114 -2.50 -4.81 10.91
N VAL A 115 -2.30 -5.05 9.62
CA VAL A 115 -3.11 -5.90 8.77
C VAL A 115 -2.28 -7.10 8.32
N GLY A 116 -2.89 -8.27 8.24
CA GLY A 116 -2.23 -9.53 7.84
C GLY A 116 -2.53 -9.94 6.41
N TYR A 117 -2.49 -11.22 6.11
CA TYR A 117 -2.84 -11.73 4.78
C TYR A 117 -4.27 -11.35 4.36
N GLY A 118 -4.45 -11.07 3.08
CA GLY A 118 -5.70 -10.56 2.55
C GLY A 118 -5.59 -9.98 1.15
N TYR A 119 -6.62 -9.25 0.75
CA TYR A 119 -6.63 -8.43 -0.45
C TYR A 119 -6.83 -6.97 -0.06
N TYR A 120 -6.01 -6.10 -0.66
CA TYR A 120 -6.00 -4.68 -0.38
C TYR A 120 -6.06 -3.93 -1.69
N GLU A 121 -6.91 -2.91 -1.79
CA GLU A 121 -7.04 -2.10 -2.99
C GLU A 121 -7.23 -0.65 -2.62
N ILE A 122 -6.56 0.23 -3.35
CA ILE A 122 -6.83 1.66 -3.34
C ILE A 122 -7.36 2.07 -4.71
N LYS A 123 -8.30 3.02 -4.73
CA LYS A 123 -8.60 3.79 -5.95
C LYS A 123 -8.17 5.22 -5.74
N CYS A 124 -7.19 5.69 -6.51
CA CYS A 124 -6.65 7.02 -6.35
C CYS A 124 -6.21 7.62 -7.69
N LYS A 125 -5.98 8.93 -7.67
CA LYS A 125 -5.26 9.70 -8.67
C LYS A 125 -4.20 10.54 -7.97
N MET A 126 -3.10 10.81 -8.65
CA MET A 126 -1.93 11.44 -8.05
C MET A 126 -1.37 12.59 -8.91
N PRO A 127 -0.69 13.58 -8.31
CA PRO A 127 0.01 14.59 -9.06
C PRO A 127 1.18 13.94 -9.83
N ILE A 128 1.46 14.45 -11.04
CA ILE A 128 2.56 13.97 -11.87
C ILE A 128 3.49 15.13 -12.19
N HIS A 129 4.62 15.16 -11.50
CA HIS A 129 5.74 16.06 -11.76
C HIS A 129 7.00 15.49 -11.12
N ASP A 130 8.15 16.06 -11.47
CA ASP A 130 9.42 15.70 -10.85
C ASP A 130 9.38 15.90 -9.34
N GLY A 131 9.83 14.87 -8.62
CA GLY A 131 9.86 14.85 -7.15
C GLY A 131 8.59 14.35 -6.47
N ALA A 132 7.44 14.30 -7.17
CA ALA A 132 6.24 13.69 -6.63
C ALA A 132 6.48 12.21 -6.34
N ASN A 133 6.32 11.81 -5.08
CA ASN A 133 6.42 10.42 -4.65
C ASN A 133 5.13 9.96 -3.94
N THR A 134 4.21 9.38 -4.71
CA THR A 134 2.95 8.84 -4.16
C THR A 134 3.09 7.34 -3.94
N SER A 135 2.67 6.84 -2.78
CA SER A 135 2.78 5.42 -2.48
C SER A 135 1.55 4.84 -1.77
N PHE A 136 1.19 3.61 -2.14
CA PHE A 136 0.29 2.72 -1.41
C PHE A 136 1.04 1.43 -1.08
N TRP A 137 1.30 1.21 0.21
CA TRP A 137 2.34 0.30 0.65
C TRP A 137 2.09 -0.27 2.03
N PHE A 138 2.84 -1.32 2.37
CA PHE A 138 2.85 -1.96 3.67
C PHE A 138 4.23 -1.84 4.27
N TRP A 139 4.31 -1.70 5.59
CA TRP A 139 5.59 -1.68 6.27
C TRP A 139 5.52 -2.22 7.69
N SER A 140 6.56 -2.94 8.09
CA SER A 140 6.87 -3.28 9.46
C SER A 140 8.37 -3.29 9.72
N SER A 141 8.73 -3.07 10.98
CA SER A 141 10.05 -3.45 11.50
C SER A 141 9.85 -4.28 12.76
N ILE A 142 10.00 -5.60 12.64
CA ILE A 142 9.83 -6.54 13.76
C ILE A 142 11.14 -7.30 13.95
N GLY A 143 11.62 -7.34 15.20
CA GLY A 143 12.89 -7.96 15.55
C GLY A 143 14.13 -7.26 14.98
N GLY A 144 13.97 -6.15 14.25
CA GLY A 144 15.02 -5.48 13.47
C GLY A 144 15.03 -5.87 11.99
N THR A 145 14.08 -6.70 11.53
CA THR A 145 13.89 -7.01 10.11
C THR A 145 12.94 -5.98 9.54
N TYR A 146 13.29 -5.38 8.42
CA TYR A 146 12.42 -4.51 7.65
C TYR A 146 11.69 -5.33 6.59
N ASN A 147 10.37 -5.18 6.55
CA ASN A 147 9.53 -5.78 5.52
C ASN A 147 8.64 -4.70 4.94
N GLU A 148 8.57 -4.66 3.62
CA GLU A 148 7.79 -3.71 2.87
C GLU A 148 7.22 -4.35 1.61
N ILE A 149 5.99 -3.99 1.29
CA ILE A 149 5.35 -4.31 0.02
C ILE A 149 4.87 -2.99 -0.55
N ASP A 150 5.42 -2.59 -1.70
CA ASP A 150 4.93 -1.45 -2.45
C ASP A 150 3.95 -1.96 -3.51
N VAL A 151 2.68 -1.68 -3.30
CA VAL A 151 1.64 -1.95 -4.31
C VAL A 151 1.72 -0.92 -5.42
N LEU A 152 2.00 0.31 -5.03
CA LEU A 152 2.21 1.47 -5.88
C LEU A 152 3.28 2.32 -5.22
N GLU A 153 4.34 2.63 -5.95
CA GLU A 153 5.22 3.78 -5.69
C GLU A 153 5.49 4.50 -7.00
N HIS A 154 4.83 5.64 -7.21
CA HIS A 154 5.16 6.55 -8.28
C HIS A 154 6.26 7.48 -7.77
N CYS A 155 7.46 7.44 -8.35
CA CYS A 155 8.52 8.40 -8.06
C CYS A 155 9.39 8.60 -9.31
N THR A 156 9.76 9.84 -9.59
CA THR A 156 10.37 10.22 -10.87
C THR A 156 11.78 9.70 -11.06
N ASN A 157 12.52 9.43 -9.98
CA ASN A 157 13.85 8.85 -10.03
C ASN A 157 13.88 7.34 -10.25
N LEU A 158 12.81 6.61 -9.89
CA LEU A 158 12.71 5.18 -10.17
C LEU A 158 11.86 4.88 -11.41
N CYS A 159 11.08 5.86 -11.89
CA CYS A 159 10.25 5.71 -13.07
C CYS A 159 10.97 6.21 -14.33
N GLU A 160 11.75 5.35 -14.98
CA GLU A 160 12.28 5.64 -16.32
C GLU A 160 11.14 5.67 -17.37
N GLY A 161 11.07 6.70 -18.22
CA GLY A 161 10.12 6.75 -19.36
C GLY A 161 8.97 7.76 -19.20
N ASP A 162 7.76 7.39 -19.60
CA ASP A 162 6.58 8.27 -19.50
C ASP A 162 6.12 8.37 -18.05
N LEU A 163 6.59 9.41 -17.35
CA LEU A 163 6.26 9.70 -15.95
C LEU A 163 4.75 9.71 -15.69
N LYS A 164 3.92 10.08 -16.68
CA LYS A 164 2.47 10.09 -16.52
C LYS A 164 1.84 8.70 -16.42
N LYS A 165 2.62 7.66 -16.72
CA LYS A 165 2.13 6.29 -16.93
C LYS A 165 2.89 5.24 -16.14
N ASN A 166 3.96 5.62 -15.44
CA ASN A 166 4.88 4.70 -14.81
C ASN A 166 4.74 4.69 -13.29
N PHE A 167 4.79 3.49 -12.71
CA PHE A 167 4.95 3.30 -11.28
C PHE A 167 5.72 2.01 -10.97
N LEU A 168 6.31 1.96 -9.79
CA LEU A 168 7.00 0.80 -9.23
C LEU A 168 6.07 0.00 -8.33
N SER A 169 6.27 -1.31 -8.30
CA SER A 169 5.69 -2.22 -7.31
C SER A 169 6.69 -3.30 -6.95
N GLY A 170 6.58 -3.92 -5.78
CA GLY A 170 7.46 -5.00 -5.37
C GLY A 170 7.48 -5.27 -3.87
N ILE A 171 8.40 -6.14 -3.46
CA ILE A 171 8.70 -6.44 -2.07
C ILE A 171 10.10 -5.93 -1.77
N TRP A 172 10.25 -5.24 -0.65
CA TRP A 172 11.53 -4.82 -0.12
C TRP A 172 11.77 -5.48 1.23
N TYR A 173 12.89 -6.17 1.34
CA TYR A 173 13.22 -6.98 2.51
C TYR A 173 14.64 -6.69 2.98
N ASN A 174 14.81 -6.44 4.27
CA ASN A 174 16.14 -6.29 4.86
C ASN A 174 16.24 -7.09 6.18
N PRO A 175 17.01 -8.19 6.21
CA PRO A 175 17.14 -9.06 7.39
C PRO A 175 17.93 -8.39 8.53
N ILE A 176 17.59 -8.76 9.78
CA ILE A 176 18.33 -8.37 10.99
C ILE A 176 19.80 -8.72 10.85
N GLY A 177 20.67 -7.76 11.18
CA GLY A 177 22.10 -8.03 11.37
C GLY A 177 22.95 -7.92 10.13
N THR A 178 22.38 -7.59 8.96
CA THR A 178 23.21 -6.96 7.94
C THR A 178 23.48 -5.53 8.41
N ASN A 179 24.60 -5.34 9.11
CA ASN A 179 25.52 -4.29 8.67
C ASN A 179 25.44 -4.36 7.16
N TYR A 180 24.91 -3.33 6.48
CA TYR A 180 24.95 -3.22 5.02
C TYR A 180 26.20 -3.95 4.56
N HIS A 181 26.05 -5.15 3.96
CA HIS A 181 27.20 -5.95 3.55
C HIS A 181 27.84 -5.14 2.44
N TYR A 182 28.71 -4.19 2.77
CA TYR A 182 29.27 -3.25 1.83
C TYR A 182 29.84 -4.05 0.67
N ILE A 183 29.13 -4.07 -0.44
CA ILE A 183 29.65 -4.68 -1.65
C ILE A 183 30.56 -3.59 -2.17
N LEU A 184 31.85 -3.84 -2.17
CA LEU A 184 32.75 -2.95 -2.88
C LEU A 184 32.49 -3.14 -4.37
N ASP A 185 32.22 -2.07 -5.11
CA ASP A 185 32.27 -2.15 -6.57
C ASP A 185 33.70 -2.54 -7.02
N SER A 186 33.89 -2.75 -8.32
CA SER A 186 35.22 -3.09 -8.86
C SER A 186 36.29 -2.01 -8.63
N LEU A 187 35.90 -0.83 -8.12
CA LEU A 187 36.75 0.31 -7.80
C LEU A 187 36.97 0.48 -6.28
N GLY A 188 36.36 -0.34 -5.43
CA GLY A 188 36.50 -0.23 -3.98
C GLY A 188 35.54 0.75 -3.32
N HIS A 189 34.51 1.24 -4.01
CA HIS A 189 33.48 2.09 -3.41
C HIS A 189 32.46 1.23 -2.67
N VAL A 190 32.06 1.72 -1.49
CA VAL A 190 30.92 1.20 -0.74
C VAL A 190 29.66 1.30 -1.59
N VAL A 191 29.22 0.17 -2.16
CA VAL A 191 27.85 -0.03 -2.58
C VAL A 191 27.11 -0.56 -1.37
N ILE A 192 26.28 0.29 -0.79
CA ILE A 192 25.31 -0.10 0.24
C ILE A 192 24.42 -1.16 -0.42
N PRO A 193 24.46 -2.44 -0.05
CA PRO A 193 23.49 -3.38 -0.59
C PRO A 193 22.14 -2.87 -0.12
N GLY A 194 21.36 -2.35 -1.05
CA GLY A 194 19.99 -1.96 -0.78
C GLY A 194 19.23 -3.15 -0.18
N ALA A 195 18.08 -2.88 0.41
CA ALA A 195 17.15 -3.94 0.75
C ALA A 195 17.00 -4.91 -0.45
N HIS A 196 16.93 -6.20 -0.16
CA HIS A 196 16.62 -7.20 -1.17
C HIS A 196 15.28 -6.84 -1.81
N ARG A 197 15.27 -6.79 -3.14
CA ARG A 197 14.08 -6.47 -3.92
C ARG A 197 13.57 -7.73 -4.59
N TYR A 198 12.33 -8.09 -4.33
CA TYR A 198 11.68 -9.26 -4.92
C TYR A 198 10.42 -8.84 -5.66
N ALA A 199 10.16 -9.49 -6.79
CA ALA A 199 9.04 -9.17 -7.67
C ALA A 199 8.94 -7.66 -8.01
N GLU A 200 10.08 -6.95 -7.99
CA GLU A 200 10.16 -5.54 -8.34
C GLU A 200 9.79 -5.38 -9.81
N ARG A 201 8.86 -4.47 -10.08
CA ARG A 201 8.39 -4.21 -11.43
C ARG A 201 8.09 -2.73 -11.60
N LEU A 202 8.86 -2.11 -12.50
CA LEU A 202 8.45 -0.87 -13.16
C LEU A 202 7.38 -1.22 -14.20
N TYR A 203 6.18 -0.69 -14.02
CA TYR A 203 5.05 -0.93 -14.89
C TYR A 203 4.59 0.35 -15.57
N THR A 204 4.37 0.27 -16.88
CA THR A 204 3.81 1.34 -17.70
C THR A 204 2.38 0.99 -18.06
N ILE A 205 1.41 1.80 -17.61
CA ILE A 205 0.01 1.62 -18.00
C ILE A 205 -0.15 1.82 -19.53
N PRO A 206 -1.04 1.06 -20.21
CA PRO A 206 -1.19 1.14 -21.65
C PRO A 206 -1.45 2.55 -22.17
N ASN A 207 -1.02 2.85 -23.41
CA ASN A 207 -1.28 4.15 -24.02
C ASN A 207 -2.78 4.47 -24.16
N SER A 208 -3.62 3.44 -24.31
CA SER A 208 -5.08 3.55 -24.34
C SER A 208 -5.72 3.86 -22.99
N SER A 209 -5.02 3.62 -21.88
CA SER A 209 -5.51 3.95 -20.54
C SER A 209 -5.27 5.44 -20.22
N PRO A 210 -6.10 6.05 -19.35
CA PRO A 210 -5.81 7.37 -18.78
C PRO A 210 -4.43 7.43 -18.12
N ALA A 211 -3.90 8.63 -17.91
CA ALA A 211 -2.66 8.84 -17.15
C ALA A 211 -2.92 8.76 -15.63
N LEU A 212 -1.87 8.63 -14.82
CA LEU A 212 -1.93 8.47 -13.35
C LEU A 212 -2.50 9.70 -12.61
N ASP A 213 -2.67 10.83 -13.30
CA ASP A 213 -3.45 12.00 -12.83
C ASP A 213 -4.98 11.78 -12.92
N ASN A 214 -5.42 10.64 -13.45
CA ASN A 214 -6.77 10.12 -13.41
C ASN A 214 -6.89 8.95 -12.43
N TYR A 215 -8.13 8.52 -12.14
CA TYR A 215 -8.35 7.43 -11.20
C TYR A 215 -7.97 6.08 -11.79
N HIS A 216 -7.16 5.35 -11.03
CA HIS A 216 -6.81 3.96 -11.26
C HIS A 216 -7.04 3.15 -9.98
N THR A 217 -7.19 1.84 -10.11
CA THR A 217 -7.15 0.93 -8.96
C THR A 217 -5.78 0.27 -8.86
N PHE A 218 -5.25 0.16 -7.64
CA PHE A 218 -4.02 -0.56 -7.33
C PHE A 218 -4.31 -1.58 -6.24
N GLY A 219 -4.18 -2.85 -6.58
CA GLY A 219 -4.56 -3.98 -5.73
C GLY A 219 -3.37 -4.84 -5.35
N CYS A 220 -3.40 -5.44 -4.17
CA CYS A 220 -2.44 -6.42 -3.70
C CYS A 220 -3.16 -7.60 -3.08
N LEU A 221 -2.95 -8.79 -3.65
CA LEU A 221 -3.25 -10.05 -3.02
C LEU A 221 -2.02 -10.50 -2.24
N TRP A 222 -2.10 -10.51 -0.91
CA TRP A 222 -1.01 -10.94 -0.02
C TRP A 222 -1.43 -12.19 0.75
N LEU A 223 -0.81 -13.32 0.41
CA LEU A 223 -1.02 -14.65 0.98
C LEU A 223 0.32 -15.22 1.47
N PRO A 224 0.34 -16.26 2.33
CA PRO A 224 1.58 -16.86 2.83
C PRO A 224 2.55 -17.32 1.73
N GLU A 225 2.02 -17.86 0.63
CA GLU A 225 2.80 -18.45 -0.46
C GLU A 225 2.72 -17.65 -1.76
N ARG A 226 1.98 -16.54 -1.77
CA ARG A 226 1.78 -15.73 -2.97
C ARG A 226 1.54 -14.27 -2.64
N MET A 227 2.28 -13.40 -3.31
CA MET A 227 1.96 -11.98 -3.42
C MET A 227 1.71 -11.65 -4.89
N ALA A 228 0.64 -10.94 -5.22
CA ALA A 228 0.40 -10.43 -6.57
C ALA A 228 -0.14 -9.00 -6.52
N VAL A 229 0.40 -8.13 -7.38
CA VAL A 229 -0.02 -6.73 -7.53
C VAL A 229 -0.84 -6.58 -8.80
N PHE A 230 -1.86 -5.73 -8.75
CA PHE A 230 -2.79 -5.45 -9.82
C PHE A 230 -2.90 -3.94 -10.07
N CYS A 231 -3.07 -3.54 -11.33
CA CYS A 231 -3.45 -2.20 -11.73
C CYS A 231 -4.64 -2.27 -12.68
N ASP A 232 -5.74 -1.61 -12.35
CA ASP A 232 -7.03 -1.69 -13.07
C ASP A 232 -7.47 -3.14 -13.33
N GLY A 233 -7.23 -4.00 -12.34
CA GLY A 233 -7.51 -5.44 -12.40
C GLY A 233 -6.54 -6.28 -13.24
N ILE A 234 -5.55 -5.67 -13.88
CA ILE A 234 -4.51 -6.38 -14.63
C ILE A 234 -3.36 -6.72 -13.67
N MET A 235 -2.95 -7.99 -13.62
CA MET A 235 -1.80 -8.40 -12.81
C MET A 235 -0.50 -7.79 -13.36
N VAL A 236 0.22 -7.07 -12.50
CA VAL A 236 1.43 -6.32 -12.81
C VAL A 236 2.68 -7.14 -12.49
N THR A 237 2.71 -7.74 -11.30
CA THR A 237 3.83 -8.54 -10.80
C THR A 237 3.33 -9.58 -9.81
N GLU A 238 4.16 -10.61 -9.58
CA GLU A 238 3.86 -11.73 -8.71
C GLU A 238 5.13 -12.27 -8.05
N CYS A 239 5.01 -12.69 -6.79
CA CYS A 239 6.00 -13.44 -6.04
C CYS A 239 5.35 -14.73 -5.51
N THR A 240 5.93 -15.88 -5.83
CA THR A 240 5.47 -17.20 -5.35
C THR A 240 6.52 -17.94 -4.52
N GLU A 241 7.63 -17.30 -4.19
CA GLU A 241 8.67 -17.85 -3.32
C GLU A 241 8.33 -17.45 -1.87
N PRO A 242 7.86 -18.38 -1.02
CA PRO A 242 7.34 -18.04 0.32
C PRO A 242 8.40 -17.35 1.20
N SER A 243 9.68 -17.68 1.02
CA SER A 243 10.77 -17.07 1.77
C SER A 243 10.99 -15.57 1.46
N HIS A 244 10.43 -15.07 0.35
CA HIS A 244 10.47 -13.65 -0.01
C HIS A 244 9.24 -12.87 0.45
N ILE A 245 8.19 -13.56 0.90
CA ILE A 245 6.91 -12.93 1.25
C ILE A 245 6.91 -12.59 2.75
N PRO A 246 6.62 -11.34 3.14
CA PRO A 246 6.55 -10.95 4.54
C PRO A 246 5.58 -11.87 5.33
N PRO A 247 6.06 -12.56 6.39
CA PRO A 247 5.28 -13.60 7.05
C PRO A 247 4.38 -13.09 8.19
N HIS A 248 4.36 -11.78 8.45
CA HIS A 248 3.72 -11.17 9.62
C HIS A 248 2.94 -9.91 9.25
N SER A 249 2.01 -9.52 10.11
CA SER A 249 1.18 -8.34 9.91
C SER A 249 2.00 -7.06 9.79
N MET A 250 1.61 -6.20 8.87
CA MET A 250 2.25 -4.91 8.57
C MET A 250 1.24 -3.78 8.62
N ARG A 251 1.70 -2.54 8.68
CA ARG A 251 0.80 -1.39 8.65
C ARG A 251 0.58 -0.96 7.21
N LEU A 252 -0.68 -0.78 6.82
CA LEU A 252 -1.05 -0.27 5.51
C LEU A 252 -0.93 1.26 5.50
N LYS A 253 -0.33 1.80 4.44
CA LYS A 253 0.03 3.21 4.32
C LYS A 253 -0.37 3.80 2.99
N ILE A 254 -0.79 5.05 3.04
CA ILE A 254 -0.94 5.91 1.87
C ILE A 254 -0.17 7.18 2.16
N THR A 255 0.82 7.48 1.33
CA THR A 255 1.73 8.61 1.53
C THR A 255 1.79 9.44 0.27
N HIS A 256 1.77 10.76 0.44
CA HIS A 256 2.26 11.68 -0.56
C HIS A 256 3.58 12.26 -0.06
N LYS A 257 4.63 12.07 -0.87
CA LYS A 257 6.00 12.47 -0.60
C LYS A 257 6.52 13.43 -1.66
N GLU A 258 7.44 14.29 -1.25
CA GLU A 258 8.29 15.12 -2.13
C GLU A 258 9.75 14.74 -1.89
N ASP A 259 10.37 14.21 -2.94
CA ASP A 259 11.77 13.77 -2.91
C ASP A 259 12.74 14.94 -3.18
N GLU A 260 14.04 14.71 -3.00
CA GLU A 260 15.08 15.71 -3.24
C GLU A 260 15.10 16.23 -4.69
N ASP A 261 14.73 15.39 -5.66
CA ASP A 261 14.62 15.78 -7.07
C ASP A 261 13.53 16.85 -7.30
N ALA A 262 12.53 16.93 -6.41
CA ALA A 262 11.58 18.04 -6.41
C ALA A 262 12.35 19.35 -6.26
N TRP A 263 13.37 19.40 -5.41
CA TRP A 263 14.13 20.63 -5.15
C TRP A 263 15.09 20.99 -6.28
N ASP A 264 15.82 20.01 -6.83
CA ASP A 264 16.82 20.28 -7.88
C ASP A 264 16.17 20.70 -9.22
N SER A 265 14.96 20.22 -9.50
CA SER A 265 14.14 20.70 -10.62
C SER A 265 13.59 22.13 -10.39
N ILE A 266 13.56 22.62 -9.15
CA ILE A 266 13.11 23.97 -8.72
C ILE A 266 14.22 25.03 -8.85
N GLY A 267 15.15 24.87 -9.80
CA GLY A 267 15.95 26.00 -10.32
C GLY A 267 15.10 27.20 -10.81
N ASN A 268 13.78 27.05 -10.83
CA ASN A 268 12.77 28.07 -10.99
C ASN A 268 11.62 27.85 -9.98
N HIS A 269 11.37 28.83 -9.10
CA HIS A 269 10.33 28.92 -8.04
C HIS A 269 8.84 28.82 -8.47
N TRP A 270 8.49 27.99 -9.46
CA TRP A 270 7.17 28.02 -10.11
C TRP A 270 6.22 26.93 -9.58
N TRP A 271 6.72 25.94 -8.82
CA TRP A 271 5.89 24.96 -8.12
C TRP A 271 5.43 25.49 -6.75
N ASN A 272 4.46 26.40 -6.78
CA ASN A 272 3.76 26.94 -5.61
C ASN A 272 2.33 26.38 -5.48
N ILE A 273 2.04 25.22 -6.07
CA ILE A 273 0.70 24.64 -6.08
C ILE A 273 0.64 23.55 -5.01
N ASN A 274 -0.49 23.50 -4.31
CA ASN A 274 -0.81 22.40 -3.42
C ASN A 274 -1.02 21.14 -4.26
N ASP A 275 -0.03 20.26 -4.29
CA ASP A 275 -0.14 18.96 -4.96
C ASP A 275 -0.96 18.01 -4.10
N THR A 276 -1.82 17.22 -4.74
CA THR A 276 -2.84 16.45 -4.02
C THR A 276 -3.01 15.06 -4.60
N VAL A 277 -2.72 14.05 -3.79
CA VAL A 277 -3.22 12.70 -4.01
C VAL A 277 -4.67 12.65 -3.56
N THR A 278 -5.57 12.24 -4.45
CA THR A 278 -6.99 12.05 -4.12
C THR A 278 -7.32 10.56 -4.11
N VAL A 279 -7.79 10.08 -2.98
CA VAL A 279 -8.20 8.69 -2.74
C VAL A 279 -9.72 8.64 -2.70
N ASP A 280 -10.30 7.86 -3.60
CA ASP A 280 -11.75 7.60 -3.65
C ASP A 280 -12.12 6.57 -2.57
N TYR A 281 -11.41 5.45 -2.52
CA TYR A 281 -11.62 4.45 -1.47
C TYR A 281 -10.36 3.65 -1.15
N VAL A 282 -10.41 2.98 0.00
CA VAL A 282 -9.51 1.87 0.37
C VAL A 282 -10.35 0.66 0.74
N LYS A 283 -10.05 -0.49 0.14
CA LYS A 283 -10.60 -1.79 0.51
C LYS A 283 -9.54 -2.62 1.20
N ALA A 284 -9.89 -3.23 2.33
CA ALA A 284 -9.04 -4.15 3.07
C ALA A 284 -9.84 -5.39 3.48
N PHE A 285 -9.69 -6.47 2.73
CA PHE A 285 -10.33 -7.75 2.96
C PHE A 285 -9.34 -8.71 3.62
N ARG A 286 -9.57 -9.02 4.90
CA ARG A 286 -8.89 -10.14 5.54
C ARG A 286 -9.46 -11.44 5.00
N LEU A 287 -8.63 -12.48 4.94
CA LEU A 287 -9.10 -13.83 4.65
C LEU A 287 -10.14 -14.26 5.70
N LYS A 288 -11.26 -14.83 5.25
CA LYS A 288 -12.28 -15.43 6.10
C LYS A 288 -11.92 -16.89 6.28
N THR A 289 -11.41 -17.26 7.44
CA THR A 289 -10.97 -18.63 7.73
C THR A 289 -12.19 -19.48 8.09
N ASP A 290 -12.53 -20.41 7.22
CA ASP A 290 -13.57 -21.42 7.42
C ASP A 290 -13.00 -22.80 7.04
N CYS A 291 -11.81 -23.04 7.59
CA CYS A 291 -10.89 -24.11 7.21
C CYS A 291 -11.40 -25.52 7.55
N ASN A 292 -12.53 -25.62 8.25
CA ASN A 292 -13.12 -26.88 8.72
C ASN A 292 -14.39 -27.26 7.97
N THR A 293 -14.81 -26.46 6.99
CA THR A 293 -16.02 -26.77 6.21
C THR A 293 -15.73 -26.76 4.72
N ASP A 294 -16.35 -27.70 4.02
CA ASP A 294 -16.22 -27.80 2.58
C ASP A 294 -17.14 -26.78 1.87
N ALA A 295 -16.77 -26.41 0.65
CA ALA A 295 -17.62 -25.65 -0.26
C ALA A 295 -17.95 -26.44 -1.52
N THR A 296 -19.15 -26.22 -2.07
CA THR A 296 -19.51 -26.67 -3.42
C THR A 296 -19.99 -25.47 -4.22
N ILE A 297 -19.42 -25.29 -5.41
CA ILE A 297 -19.69 -24.19 -6.33
C ILE A 297 -20.44 -24.77 -7.52
N ARG A 298 -21.75 -24.58 -7.56
CA ARG A 298 -22.64 -25.13 -8.60
C ARG A 298 -23.05 -24.10 -9.63
N ASN A 299 -22.99 -22.82 -9.27
CA ASN A 299 -23.42 -21.72 -10.13
C ASN A 299 -22.60 -20.46 -9.86
N VAL A 300 -22.79 -19.46 -10.70
CA VAL A 300 -22.07 -18.18 -10.65
C VAL A 300 -22.25 -17.46 -9.31
N THR A 301 -23.43 -17.51 -8.70
CA THR A 301 -23.70 -16.81 -7.44
C THR A 301 -22.96 -17.42 -6.25
N ASP A 302 -22.54 -18.68 -6.37
CA ASP A 302 -21.74 -19.33 -5.33
C ASP A 302 -20.34 -18.69 -5.22
N PHE A 303 -19.77 -18.14 -6.30
CA PHE A 303 -18.46 -17.49 -6.24
C PHE A 303 -18.45 -16.32 -5.25
N SER A 304 -19.47 -15.45 -5.29
CA SER A 304 -19.58 -14.31 -4.36
C SER A 304 -19.80 -14.75 -2.91
N ASN A 305 -20.40 -15.93 -2.68
CA ASN A 305 -20.64 -16.44 -1.32
C ASN A 305 -19.34 -16.87 -0.63
N TYR A 306 -18.33 -17.28 -1.39
CA TYR A 306 -17.04 -17.74 -0.88
C TYR A 306 -15.90 -16.76 -1.17
N ASP A 307 -16.23 -15.53 -1.53
CA ASP A 307 -15.22 -14.51 -1.77
C ASP A 307 -14.40 -14.24 -0.50
N TYR A 308 -13.08 -14.34 -0.66
CA TYR A 308 -12.05 -14.31 0.38
C TYR A 308 -12.13 -15.42 1.46
N TYR A 309 -12.93 -16.47 1.28
CA TYR A 309 -12.92 -17.60 2.20
C TYR A 309 -11.73 -18.55 1.96
N VAL A 310 -11.23 -19.12 3.06
CA VAL A 310 -10.36 -20.31 3.06
C VAL A 310 -11.21 -21.46 3.58
N LYS A 311 -11.52 -22.44 2.74
CA LYS A 311 -12.37 -23.60 3.05
C LYS A 311 -11.52 -24.84 3.31
N HIS A 312 -12.12 -25.90 3.83
CA HIS A 312 -11.41 -27.17 3.98
C HIS A 312 -11.10 -27.79 2.61
N THR A 313 -12.14 -28.23 1.89
CA THR A 313 -12.09 -28.61 0.48
C THR A 313 -13.09 -27.79 -0.34
N ILE A 314 -12.78 -27.49 -1.61
CA ILE A 314 -13.68 -26.81 -2.55
C ILE A 314 -13.94 -27.71 -3.75
N ARG A 315 -15.21 -27.99 -4.06
CA ARG A 315 -15.61 -28.65 -5.31
C ARG A 315 -16.28 -27.65 -6.24
N ILE A 316 -15.78 -27.52 -7.47
CA ILE A 316 -16.26 -26.59 -8.49
C ILE A 316 -16.91 -27.38 -9.63
N GLY A 317 -18.19 -27.11 -9.91
CA GLY A 317 -18.95 -27.77 -10.96
C GLY A 317 -19.74 -29.01 -10.50
N SER A 318 -20.20 -29.77 -11.47
CA SER A 318 -20.76 -31.11 -11.29
C SER A 318 -20.52 -31.99 -12.52
N ASN A 319 -20.53 -33.31 -12.34
CA ASN A 319 -20.42 -34.32 -13.41
C ASN A 319 -21.36 -34.13 -14.62
N THR A 320 -22.44 -33.35 -14.49
CA THR A 320 -23.52 -33.24 -15.49
C THR A 320 -23.69 -31.84 -16.06
N GLY A 321 -22.80 -30.87 -15.74
CA GLY A 321 -22.94 -29.49 -16.22
C GLY A 321 -21.62 -28.73 -16.31
N GLY A 322 -21.58 -27.71 -17.18
CA GLY A 322 -20.47 -26.76 -17.25
C GLY A 322 -20.72 -25.54 -16.36
N LEU A 323 -19.64 -24.94 -15.84
CA LEU A 323 -19.66 -23.68 -15.10
C LEU A 323 -18.81 -22.65 -15.85
N THR A 324 -19.38 -21.49 -16.15
CA THR A 324 -18.67 -20.37 -16.77
C THR A 324 -18.51 -19.27 -15.73
N ILE A 325 -17.27 -18.82 -15.49
CA ILE A 325 -16.99 -17.68 -14.62
C ILE A 325 -17.52 -16.40 -15.29
N PRO A 326 -18.10 -15.44 -14.54
CA PRO A 326 -18.45 -14.14 -15.11
C PRO A 326 -17.27 -13.45 -15.80
N ASP A 327 -17.57 -12.73 -16.87
CA ASP A 327 -16.57 -11.94 -17.57
C ASP A 327 -15.97 -10.85 -16.67
N ASN A 328 -14.67 -10.60 -16.83
CA ASN A 328 -13.96 -9.47 -16.23
C ASN A 328 -13.97 -9.44 -14.68
N ILE A 329 -14.08 -10.60 -14.04
CA ILE A 329 -13.89 -10.70 -12.59
C ILE A 329 -12.50 -11.25 -12.26
N ILE A 330 -11.95 -10.78 -11.15
CA ILE A 330 -10.79 -11.40 -10.51
C ILE A 330 -11.34 -12.21 -9.35
N PHE A 331 -11.10 -13.52 -9.41
CA PHE A 331 -11.67 -14.43 -8.46
C PHE A 331 -10.60 -15.33 -7.85
N THR A 332 -10.59 -15.45 -6.52
CA THR A 332 -9.62 -16.29 -5.81
C THR A 332 -10.32 -17.20 -4.81
N MET A 333 -10.18 -18.52 -5.01
CA MET A 333 -10.61 -19.56 -4.09
C MET A 333 -9.41 -20.18 -3.37
N ARG A 334 -9.60 -20.47 -2.09
CA ARG A 334 -8.56 -21.03 -1.22
C ARG A 334 -9.10 -22.22 -0.45
N ALA A 335 -8.38 -23.32 -0.48
CA ALA A 335 -8.70 -24.51 0.30
C ALA A 335 -7.49 -24.95 1.15
N VAL A 336 -7.74 -25.67 2.23
CA VAL A 336 -6.69 -26.27 3.05
C VAL A 336 -6.22 -27.59 2.46
N GLU A 337 -7.16 -28.46 2.10
CA GLU A 337 -6.86 -29.82 1.64
C GLU A 337 -6.86 -29.91 0.12
N SER A 338 -7.95 -29.54 -0.54
CA SER A 338 -8.06 -29.72 -1.98
C SER A 338 -9.04 -28.78 -2.68
N ILE A 339 -8.79 -28.53 -3.96
CA ILE A 339 -9.73 -27.91 -4.88
C ILE A 339 -9.96 -28.88 -6.04
N ILE A 340 -11.21 -29.29 -6.24
CA ILE A 340 -11.62 -30.29 -7.22
C ILE A 340 -12.49 -29.60 -8.28
N ILE A 341 -12.04 -29.59 -9.52
CA ILE A 341 -12.88 -29.20 -10.66
C ILE A 341 -13.58 -30.46 -11.17
N ASP A 342 -14.89 -30.50 -11.03
CA ASP A 342 -15.76 -31.62 -11.31
C ASP A 342 -16.67 -31.28 -12.50
N GLY A 343 -16.21 -31.54 -13.71
CA GLY A 343 -16.92 -31.17 -14.95
C GLY A 343 -16.21 -30.06 -15.73
N ALA A 344 -16.95 -29.43 -16.66
CA ALA A 344 -16.39 -28.37 -17.50
C ALA A 344 -16.36 -27.04 -16.74
N LEU A 345 -15.22 -26.35 -16.76
CA LEU A 345 -15.04 -25.01 -16.22
C LEU A 345 -14.51 -24.09 -17.32
N GLU A 346 -15.22 -23.00 -17.59
CA GLU A 346 -14.85 -22.00 -18.57
C GLU A 346 -14.46 -20.70 -17.87
N VAL A 347 -13.26 -20.20 -18.16
CA VAL A 347 -12.75 -18.93 -17.68
C VAL A 347 -12.62 -18.00 -18.90
N PRO A 348 -13.53 -17.04 -19.08
CA PRO A 348 -13.52 -16.16 -20.25
C PRO A 348 -12.27 -15.30 -20.33
N ILE A 349 -11.90 -14.88 -21.55
CA ILE A 349 -10.81 -13.93 -21.76
C ILE A 349 -11.09 -12.64 -20.99
N GLY A 350 -10.07 -12.10 -20.31
CA GLY A 350 -10.20 -10.92 -19.44
C GLY A 350 -10.57 -11.25 -17.99
N THR A 351 -10.93 -12.51 -17.70
CA THR A 351 -11.17 -12.99 -16.33
C THR A 351 -9.89 -13.59 -15.77
N SER A 352 -9.63 -13.36 -14.49
CA SER A 352 -8.53 -14.02 -13.77
C SER A 352 -9.09 -14.91 -12.67
N MET A 353 -8.73 -16.19 -12.71
CA MET A 353 -9.12 -17.16 -11.70
C MET A 353 -7.88 -17.72 -11.03
N THR A 354 -7.87 -17.67 -9.71
CA THR A 354 -6.83 -18.24 -8.87
C THR A 354 -7.44 -19.32 -7.99
N LEU A 355 -6.86 -20.51 -8.03
CA LEU A 355 -7.17 -21.63 -7.15
C LEU A 355 -5.89 -21.99 -6.39
N ILE A 356 -5.91 -21.89 -5.06
CA ILE A 356 -4.74 -22.15 -4.22
C ILE A 356 -5.12 -23.10 -3.09
N THR A 357 -4.32 -24.14 -2.90
CA THR A 357 -4.26 -24.87 -1.62
C THR A 357 -3.20 -24.23 -0.74
N GLN A 358 -3.53 -23.94 0.51
CA GLN A 358 -2.61 -23.33 1.46
C GLN A 358 -2.92 -23.79 2.88
N GLU A 359 -1.98 -23.68 3.80
CA GLU A 359 -2.29 -23.85 5.21
C GLU A 359 -3.40 -22.88 5.65
N CYS A 360 -4.21 -23.33 6.61
CA CYS A 360 -5.18 -22.44 7.24
C CYS A 360 -4.41 -21.29 7.89
N PRO A 361 -4.64 -20.03 7.49
CA PRO A 361 -4.00 -18.90 8.14
C PRO A 361 -4.32 -18.98 9.63
N TYR A 362 -3.31 -18.96 10.49
CA TYR A 362 -3.54 -18.78 11.91
C TYR A 362 -4.34 -17.49 12.09
N CYS A 363 -5.60 -17.62 12.50
CA CYS A 363 -6.22 -16.55 13.24
C CYS A 363 -5.45 -16.48 14.55
N SER A 364 -4.52 -15.55 14.66
CA SER A 364 -4.26 -15.00 15.99
C SER A 364 -5.60 -14.41 16.41
N ASP A 365 -6.33 -15.15 17.23
CA ASP A 365 -7.45 -14.65 18.01
C ASP A 365 -6.89 -13.65 19.03
N ASP A 366 -6.37 -12.52 18.56
CA ASP A 366 -5.87 -11.41 19.37
C ASP A 366 -6.65 -10.12 19.05
#